data_AF-A0A7M3P6Y2-F1
#
_entry.id   AF-A0A7M3P6Y2-F1
#
_cell.length_a   1.000
_cell.length_b   1.000
_cell.length_c   1.000
_cell.angle_alpha   90.00
_cell.angle_beta   90.00
_cell.angle_gamma   90.00
#
_symmetry.space_group_name_H-M   'P 1'
#
loop_
_entity.id
_entity.type
_entity.pdbx_description
1 polymer ?
#
loop_
_entity_poly.entity_id
_entity_poly.type
_entity_poly.pdbx_seq_one_letter_code
_entity_poly.pdbx_strand_id
1 'polypeptide(L)'
;MIPARKELAFIDDLAKDVLPIDTAPTPEEISKQKKVDHLGAPQPAPQKPSEPLRIVVVGTDAALAAVATYLMRKNLLWIELAHVPTAPSTAAKNWGIEGGEGLDAAAALTRPTMPVPLIRDDTGHAIVGYVLLTEPGITGVSSENGFTGEVYVDEHQMFSGTSTGLQIRPTPDAPGIVAAEVPAPDAEVGNEDGGNKGLLSRLGLGRGGRRKAKEAPSRELHRPMTGRAVQVGGLGFRYVRDGVESRKPREKTTLYRHLRDLQIVH
;
A
#
# COMPACT_ATOMS: atom_id res chain seq x y z
N MET A 1 -8.97 5.40 14.28
CA MET A 1 -9.62 4.10 14.63
C MET A 1 -9.83 3.33 13.34
N ILE A 2 -9.63 2.01 13.32
CA ILE A 2 -9.89 1.16 12.14
C ILE A 2 -11.25 0.49 12.35
N PRO A 3 -12.24 0.68 11.48
CA PRO A 3 -13.57 0.11 11.67
C PRO A 3 -13.53 -1.41 11.52
N ALA A 4 -14.24 -2.11 12.40
CA ALA A 4 -14.48 -3.52 12.31
C ALA A 4 -15.57 -3.83 11.27
N ARG A 5 -15.55 -5.04 10.71
CA ARG A 5 -16.56 -5.50 9.73
C ARG A 5 -18.00 -5.30 10.20
N LYS A 6 -18.28 -5.52 11.49
CA LYS A 6 -19.65 -5.37 12.04
C LYS A 6 -20.11 -3.91 12.03
N GLU A 7 -19.19 -2.96 12.22
CA GLU A 7 -19.48 -1.53 12.22
C GLU A 7 -19.76 -0.99 10.82
N LEU A 8 -19.30 -1.70 9.78
CA LEU A 8 -19.55 -1.37 8.36
C LEU A 8 -20.79 -2.06 7.79
N ALA A 9 -21.49 -2.89 8.56
CA ALA A 9 -22.62 -3.69 8.08
C ALA A 9 -23.79 -2.84 7.58
N PHE A 10 -23.95 -1.61 8.08
CA PHE A 10 -25.01 -0.69 7.65
C PHE A 10 -24.92 -0.32 6.15
N ILE A 11 -23.73 -0.43 5.54
CA ILE A 11 -23.53 -0.15 4.12
C ILE A 11 -24.35 -1.12 3.26
N ASP A 12 -24.58 -2.35 3.72
CA ASP A 12 -25.37 -3.33 2.97
C ASP A 12 -26.82 -2.87 2.79
N ASP A 13 -27.39 -2.20 3.78
CA ASP A 13 -28.78 -1.75 3.73
C ASP A 13 -28.91 -0.49 2.87
N LEU A 14 -27.98 0.47 3.02
CA LEU A 14 -27.88 1.63 2.12
C LEU A 14 -27.72 1.21 0.65
N ALA A 15 -26.90 0.19 0.39
CA ALA A 15 -26.69 -0.32 -0.95
C ALA A 15 -27.97 -0.93 -1.54
N LYS A 16 -28.74 -1.67 -0.75
CA LYS A 16 -30.03 -2.25 -1.19
C LYS A 16 -31.09 -1.19 -1.44
N ASP A 17 -31.08 -0.10 -0.69
CA ASP A 17 -32.05 0.98 -0.84
C ASP A 17 -31.94 1.63 -2.22
N VAL A 18 -30.71 1.86 -2.71
CA VAL A 18 -30.45 2.52 -4.00
C VAL A 18 -30.23 1.54 -5.16
N LEU A 19 -29.83 0.30 -4.89
CA LEU A 19 -29.62 -0.75 -5.88
C LEU A 19 -30.13 -2.10 -5.35
N PRO A 20 -31.45 -2.30 -5.28
CA PRO A 20 -32.04 -3.52 -4.71
C PRO A 20 -31.74 -4.77 -5.55
N ILE A 21 -31.50 -4.60 -6.85
CA ILE A 21 -31.15 -5.68 -7.77
C ILE A 21 -29.90 -5.26 -8.56
N ASP A 22 -28.76 -5.89 -8.27
CA ASP A 22 -27.55 -5.78 -9.08
C ASP A 22 -27.56 -6.86 -10.16
N THR A 23 -27.64 -6.46 -11.43
CA THR A 23 -27.56 -7.35 -12.59
C THR A 23 -26.18 -7.40 -13.20
N ALA A 24 -25.22 -6.62 -12.70
CA ALA A 24 -23.85 -6.66 -13.19
C ALA A 24 -23.15 -7.95 -12.73
N PRO A 25 -22.28 -8.54 -13.57
CA PRO A 25 -21.60 -9.77 -13.18
C PRO A 25 -20.67 -9.52 -11.99
N THR A 26 -20.78 -10.36 -10.98
CA THR A 26 -19.90 -10.37 -9.81
C THR A 26 -18.46 -10.75 -10.21
N PRO A 27 -17.43 -10.38 -9.43
CA PRO A 27 -16.06 -10.84 -9.66
C PRO A 27 -15.94 -12.36 -9.78
N GLU A 28 -16.74 -13.12 -9.02
CA GLU A 28 -16.75 -14.58 -9.10
C GLU A 28 -17.31 -15.07 -10.43
N GLU A 29 -18.40 -14.48 -10.92
CA GLU A 29 -18.97 -14.80 -12.23
C GLU A 29 -18.00 -14.41 -13.35
N ILE A 30 -17.39 -13.22 -13.30
CA ILE A 30 -16.37 -12.77 -14.25
C ILE A 30 -15.23 -13.78 -14.30
N SER A 31 -14.70 -14.21 -13.14
CA SER A 31 -13.58 -15.15 -13.09
C SER A 31 -13.86 -16.52 -13.71
N LYS A 32 -15.15 -16.89 -13.82
CA LYS A 32 -15.59 -18.15 -14.44
C LYS A 32 -15.87 -18.03 -15.93
N GLN A 33 -15.83 -16.81 -16.50
CA GLN A 33 -16.07 -16.60 -17.93
C GLN A 33 -14.92 -17.18 -18.76
N LYS A 34 -15.26 -17.76 -19.92
CA LYS A 34 -14.26 -18.30 -20.86
C LYS A 34 -13.30 -17.23 -21.38
N LYS A 35 -13.74 -15.97 -21.41
CA LYS A 35 -12.95 -14.81 -21.79
C LYS A 35 -13.16 -13.74 -20.72
N VAL A 36 -12.08 -13.42 -20.02
CA VAL A 36 -12.02 -12.27 -19.11
C VAL A 36 -11.24 -11.19 -19.84
N ASP A 37 -11.81 -10.00 -19.96
CA ASP A 37 -11.12 -8.90 -20.59
C ASP A 37 -9.84 -8.55 -19.84
N HIS A 38 -8.80 -8.21 -20.60
CA HIS A 38 -7.54 -7.79 -20.01
C HIS A 38 -7.78 -6.53 -19.16
N LEU A 39 -7.25 -6.52 -17.92
CA LEU A 39 -7.34 -5.38 -17.02
C LEU A 39 -6.53 -4.19 -17.56
N GLY A 40 -7.17 -3.39 -18.42
CA GLY A 40 -6.63 -2.16 -19.02
C GLY A 40 -6.86 -0.94 -18.13
N ALA A 41 -7.03 0.24 -18.73
CA ALA A 41 -7.32 1.48 -17.99
C ALA A 41 -8.51 1.29 -17.04
N PRO A 42 -8.47 1.83 -15.81
CA PRO A 42 -9.55 1.67 -14.84
C PRO A 42 -10.86 2.23 -15.37
N GLN A 43 -11.97 1.55 -15.10
CA GLN A 43 -13.29 1.89 -15.65
C GLN A 43 -14.31 2.21 -14.57
N PRO A 44 -15.32 3.05 -14.87
CA PRO A 44 -16.47 3.22 -14.01
C PRO A 44 -17.16 1.88 -13.75
N ALA A 45 -17.71 1.72 -12.55
CA ALA A 45 -18.49 0.53 -12.24
C ALA A 45 -19.75 0.46 -13.14
N PRO A 46 -20.14 -0.73 -13.64
CA PRO A 46 -21.29 -0.87 -14.54
C PRO A 46 -22.65 -0.74 -13.84
N GLN A 47 -22.67 -0.83 -12.51
CA GLN A 47 -23.88 -0.70 -11.71
C GLN A 47 -24.52 0.68 -11.90
N LYS A 48 -25.86 0.70 -11.87
CA LYS A 48 -26.68 1.91 -12.04
C LYS A 48 -27.65 2.04 -10.87
N PRO A 49 -27.20 2.49 -9.68
CA PRO A 49 -28.10 2.76 -8.57
C PRO A 49 -29.08 3.89 -8.92
N SER A 50 -30.22 3.95 -8.24
CA SER A 50 -31.23 5.02 -8.42
C SER A 50 -30.69 6.40 -8.09
N GLU A 51 -29.72 6.46 -7.18
CA GLU A 51 -28.93 7.66 -6.85
C GLU A 51 -27.49 7.26 -6.47
N PRO A 52 -26.50 8.16 -6.62
CA PRO A 52 -25.14 7.87 -6.19
C PRO A 52 -25.08 7.63 -4.67
N LEU A 53 -24.44 6.53 -4.28
CA LEU A 53 -24.12 6.26 -2.88
C LEU A 53 -22.63 6.52 -2.65
N ARG A 54 -22.33 7.42 -1.72
CA ARG A 54 -20.97 7.82 -1.37
C ARG A 54 -20.68 7.54 0.10
N ILE A 55 -19.53 6.93 0.37
CA ILE A 55 -18.99 6.73 1.71
C ILE A 55 -17.79 7.64 1.90
N VAL A 56 -17.87 8.53 2.88
CA VAL A 56 -16.75 9.39 3.30
C VAL A 56 -16.04 8.74 4.46
N VAL A 57 -14.76 8.41 4.27
CA VAL A 57 -13.90 7.88 5.33
C VAL A 57 -13.06 9.01 5.89
N VAL A 58 -13.31 9.40 7.14
CA VAL A 58 -12.45 10.31 7.88
C VAL A 58 -11.50 9.47 8.74
N GLY A 59 -10.22 9.40 8.39
CA GLY A 59 -9.26 8.58 9.13
C GLY A 59 -7.93 8.31 8.41
N THR A 60 -7.19 7.32 8.91
CA THR A 60 -5.91 6.89 8.33
C THR A 60 -6.13 5.99 7.11
N ASP A 61 -5.06 5.75 6.33
CA ASP A 61 -5.08 4.79 5.22
C ASP A 61 -5.54 3.39 5.66
N ALA A 62 -5.21 2.97 6.88
CA ALA A 62 -5.71 1.71 7.44
C ALA A 62 -7.24 1.66 7.59
N ALA A 63 -7.87 2.79 7.94
CA ALA A 63 -9.32 2.88 8.02
C ALA A 63 -9.95 2.86 6.62
N LEU A 64 -9.36 3.58 5.67
CA LEU A 64 -9.75 3.54 4.26
C LEU A 64 -9.64 2.12 3.68
N ALA A 65 -8.53 1.43 3.93
CA ALA A 65 -8.29 0.05 3.51
C ALA A 65 -9.33 -0.92 4.08
N ALA A 66 -9.76 -0.72 5.33
CA ALA A 66 -10.80 -1.54 5.95
C ALA A 66 -12.16 -1.36 5.25
N VAL A 67 -12.54 -0.13 4.90
CA VAL A 67 -13.76 0.17 4.14
C VAL A 67 -13.66 -0.39 2.71
N ALA A 68 -12.56 -0.14 2.00
CA ALA A 68 -12.34 -0.70 0.66
C ALA A 68 -12.38 -2.24 0.67
N THR A 69 -11.81 -2.88 1.70
CA THR A 69 -11.87 -4.33 1.89
C THR A 69 -13.30 -4.81 2.08
N TYR A 70 -14.10 -4.09 2.86
CA TYR A 70 -15.51 -4.39 3.06
C TYR A 70 -16.28 -4.33 1.74
N LEU A 71 -16.18 -3.21 1.01
CA LEU A 71 -16.83 -3.00 -0.27
C LEU A 71 -16.44 -4.07 -1.30
N MET A 72 -15.15 -4.37 -1.42
CA MET A 72 -14.63 -5.42 -2.29
C MET A 72 -15.25 -6.79 -1.99
N ARG A 73 -15.27 -7.21 -0.72
CA ARG A 73 -15.80 -8.52 -0.32
C ARG A 73 -17.32 -8.62 -0.47
N LYS A 74 -18.01 -7.49 -0.55
CA LYS A 74 -19.47 -7.40 -0.69
C LYS A 74 -19.92 -7.16 -2.13
N ASN A 75 -19.00 -7.09 -3.09
CA ASN A 75 -19.30 -6.67 -4.47
C ASN A 75 -19.94 -5.27 -4.54
N LEU A 76 -19.52 -4.37 -3.65
CA LEU A 76 -20.02 -3.00 -3.54
C LEU A 76 -19.01 -1.95 -4.02
N LEU A 77 -18.06 -2.34 -4.87
CA LEU A 77 -17.04 -1.43 -5.40
C LEU A 77 -17.59 -0.38 -6.36
N TRP A 78 -18.89 -0.40 -6.66
CA TRP A 78 -19.58 0.68 -7.36
C TRP A 78 -19.91 1.88 -6.47
N ILE A 79 -19.86 1.71 -5.15
CA ILE A 79 -20.05 2.79 -4.18
C ILE A 79 -18.86 3.75 -4.27
N GLU A 80 -19.15 5.04 -4.35
CA GLU A 80 -18.12 6.08 -4.37
C GLU A 80 -17.43 6.17 -3.00
N LEU A 81 -16.11 6.23 -3.01
CA LEU A 81 -15.30 6.25 -1.80
C LEU A 81 -14.49 7.55 -1.74
N ALA A 82 -14.81 8.41 -0.77
CA ALA A 82 -14.05 9.61 -0.48
C ALA A 82 -13.18 9.40 0.77
N HIS A 83 -12.00 10.00 0.79
CA HIS A 83 -11.08 9.93 1.92
C HIS A 83 -10.71 11.33 2.39
N VAL A 84 -10.94 11.58 3.68
CA VAL A 84 -10.48 12.77 4.41
C VAL A 84 -9.40 12.30 5.38
N PRO A 85 -8.10 12.44 5.04
CA PRO A 85 -7.03 11.94 5.88
C PRO A 85 -6.93 12.67 7.22
N THR A 86 -6.68 11.92 8.30
CA THR A 86 -6.36 12.49 9.63
C THR A 86 -4.87 12.43 9.96
N ALA A 87 -4.05 12.02 8.98
CA ALA A 87 -2.59 11.87 9.04
C ALA A 87 -2.07 11.86 7.59
N PRO A 88 -0.74 12.03 7.36
CA PRO A 88 -0.18 11.91 6.01
C PRO A 88 -0.62 10.62 5.33
N SER A 89 -1.22 10.75 4.14
CA SER A 89 -1.83 9.63 3.42
C SER A 89 -0.96 9.22 2.24
N THR A 90 -0.51 7.96 2.23
CA THR A 90 0.15 7.39 1.05
C THR A 90 -0.89 7.12 -0.05
N ALA A 91 -2.12 6.74 0.33
CA ALA A 91 -3.21 6.55 -0.62
C ALA A 91 -3.53 7.85 -1.40
N ALA A 92 -3.67 8.98 -0.70
CA ALA A 92 -3.88 10.28 -1.35
C ALA A 92 -2.73 10.65 -2.29
N LYS A 93 -1.47 10.38 -1.90
CA LYS A 93 -0.28 10.58 -2.75
C LYS A 93 -0.30 9.70 -3.99
N ASN A 94 -0.64 8.42 -3.87
CA ASN A 94 -0.70 7.50 -5.01
C ASN A 94 -1.71 7.95 -6.07
N TRP A 95 -2.83 8.52 -5.63
CA TRP A 95 -3.88 9.03 -6.51
C TRP A 95 -3.72 10.51 -6.88
N GLY A 96 -2.71 11.20 -6.32
CA GLY A 96 -2.48 12.63 -6.57
C GLY A 96 -3.63 13.54 -6.12
N ILE A 97 -4.39 13.16 -5.08
CA ILE A 97 -5.51 13.94 -4.55
C ILE A 97 -4.96 15.17 -3.84
N GLU A 98 -5.29 16.37 -4.32
CA GLU A 98 -4.82 17.65 -3.75
C GLU A 98 -3.29 17.68 -3.56
N GLY A 99 -2.54 17.25 -4.57
CA GLY A 99 -1.07 17.17 -4.49
C GLY A 99 -0.55 16.10 -3.52
N GLY A 100 -1.42 15.23 -3.02
CA GLY A 100 -1.11 14.13 -2.09
C GLY A 100 -1.52 14.40 -0.64
N GLU A 101 -2.12 15.54 -0.34
CA GLU A 101 -2.61 15.88 1.01
C GLU A 101 -3.97 15.21 1.32
N GLY A 102 -4.75 14.86 0.29
CA GLY A 102 -6.09 14.31 0.41
C GLY A 102 -7.19 15.37 0.49
N LEU A 103 -8.44 14.93 0.56
CA LEU A 103 -9.60 15.83 0.55
C LEU A 103 -9.87 16.45 1.91
N ASP A 104 -10.41 17.66 1.91
CA ASP A 104 -11.18 18.17 3.06
C ASP A 104 -12.63 17.65 3.04
N ALA A 105 -13.39 17.96 4.10
CA ALA A 105 -14.75 17.49 4.25
C ALA A 105 -15.72 18.03 3.17
N ALA A 106 -15.52 19.26 2.69
CA ALA A 106 -16.39 19.85 1.68
C ALA A 106 -16.13 19.23 0.31
N ALA A 107 -14.85 19.06 -0.04
CA ALA A 107 -14.39 18.40 -1.25
C ALA A 107 -14.83 16.93 -1.30
N ALA A 108 -14.73 16.20 -0.19
CA ALA A 108 -15.19 14.81 -0.08
C ALA A 108 -16.67 14.63 -0.46
N LEU A 109 -17.52 15.64 -0.22
CA LEU A 109 -18.95 15.58 -0.51
C LEU A 109 -19.32 16.00 -1.94
N THR A 110 -18.46 16.75 -2.63
CA THR A 110 -18.85 17.47 -3.86
C THR A 110 -17.99 17.17 -5.06
N ARG A 111 -16.75 16.70 -4.86
CA ARG A 111 -15.83 16.40 -5.97
C ARG A 111 -16.30 15.19 -6.78
N PRO A 112 -15.91 15.12 -8.06
CA PRO A 112 -16.25 14.01 -8.93
C PRO A 112 -15.51 12.73 -8.54
N THR A 113 -16.01 11.63 -9.07
CA THR A 113 -15.47 10.29 -8.84
C THR A 113 -14.67 9.83 -10.06
N MET A 114 -13.51 9.23 -9.82
CA MET A 114 -12.60 8.69 -10.81
C MET A 114 -12.30 7.22 -10.51
N PRO A 115 -12.37 6.32 -11.52
CA PRO A 115 -12.04 4.93 -11.32
C PRO A 115 -10.52 4.76 -11.18
N VAL A 116 -10.07 3.96 -10.22
CA VAL A 116 -8.65 3.60 -10.05
C VAL A 116 -8.48 2.10 -9.78
N PRO A 117 -7.35 1.49 -10.17
CA PRO A 117 -7.08 0.10 -9.87
C PRO A 117 -7.17 -0.20 -8.37
N LEU A 118 -7.98 -1.19 -8.01
CA LEU A 118 -7.92 -1.80 -6.69
C LEU A 118 -6.89 -2.91 -6.70
N ILE A 119 -6.00 -2.95 -5.71
CA ILE A 119 -5.11 -4.09 -5.49
C ILE A 119 -5.41 -4.74 -4.15
N ARG A 120 -5.18 -6.04 -4.04
CA ARG A 120 -5.43 -6.81 -2.82
C ARG A 120 -4.38 -7.87 -2.58
N ASP A 121 -4.21 -8.23 -1.31
CA ASP A 121 -3.39 -9.38 -0.92
C ASP A 121 -4.16 -10.70 -1.07
N ASP A 122 -3.41 -11.80 -0.97
CA ASP A 122 -3.88 -13.18 -0.98
C ASP A 122 -4.86 -13.52 0.16
N THR A 123 -4.84 -12.74 1.24
CA THR A 123 -5.81 -12.83 2.34
C THR A 123 -7.10 -12.03 2.08
N GLY A 124 -7.22 -11.43 0.89
CA GLY A 124 -8.37 -10.67 0.46
C GLY A 124 -8.54 -9.35 1.21
N HIS A 125 -7.46 -8.69 1.60
CA HIS A 125 -7.48 -7.30 2.08
C HIS A 125 -7.10 -6.36 0.94
N ALA A 126 -7.88 -5.29 0.77
CA ALA A 126 -7.55 -4.19 -0.13
C ALA A 126 -6.29 -3.47 0.38
N ILE A 127 -5.44 -3.05 -0.55
CA ILE A 127 -4.28 -2.19 -0.30
C ILE A 127 -4.52 -0.85 -1.02
N VAL A 128 -4.49 0.26 -0.28
CA VAL A 128 -4.80 1.60 -0.82
C VAL A 128 -3.58 2.52 -0.82
N GLY A 129 -2.66 2.34 0.12
CA GLY A 129 -1.42 3.08 0.24
C GLY A 129 -0.23 2.24 -0.18
N TYR A 130 0.11 1.22 0.60
CA TYR A 130 1.30 0.41 0.35
C TYR A 130 1.30 -0.91 1.11
N VAL A 131 2.13 -1.82 0.61
CA VAL A 131 2.66 -2.95 1.35
C VAL A 131 4.16 -2.79 1.49
N LEU A 132 4.69 -3.06 2.68
CA LEU A 132 6.11 -2.95 3.02
C LEU A 132 6.60 -4.29 3.58
N LEU A 133 7.66 -4.81 2.96
CA LEU A 133 8.37 -5.99 3.38
C LEU A 133 9.78 -5.61 3.84
N THR A 134 10.16 -6.07 5.02
CA THR A 134 11.44 -5.75 5.67
C THR A 134 11.97 -6.94 6.47
N GLU A 135 13.18 -6.82 7.01
CA GLU A 135 13.72 -7.75 8.02
C GLU A 135 12.71 -7.96 9.16
N PRO A 136 12.45 -9.20 9.59
CA PRO A 136 11.65 -9.47 10.78
C PRO A 136 12.20 -8.76 12.03
N GLY A 137 11.31 -8.11 12.80
CA GLY A 137 11.67 -7.52 14.10
C GLY A 137 12.15 -6.07 14.08
N ILE A 138 12.22 -5.43 12.91
CA ILE A 138 12.51 -3.99 12.80
C ILE A 138 11.22 -3.17 12.68
N THR A 139 11.28 -1.87 13.03
CA THR A 139 10.16 -0.93 12.83
C THR A 139 10.34 -0.02 11.61
N GLY A 140 11.57 0.08 11.07
CA GLY A 140 11.92 0.92 9.93
C GLY A 140 11.33 0.46 8.60
N VAL A 141 11.62 1.25 7.55
CA VAL A 141 11.23 0.97 6.16
C VAL A 141 12.25 0.13 5.40
N SER A 142 13.44 -0.05 5.98
CA SER A 142 14.52 -0.88 5.46
C SER A 142 15.53 -1.17 6.57
N SER A 143 16.46 -2.07 6.28
CA SER A 143 17.58 -2.47 7.15
C SER A 143 18.79 -2.84 6.29
N GLU A 144 19.99 -2.80 6.88
CA GLU A 144 21.20 -3.26 6.19
C GLU A 144 21.18 -4.79 5.95
N ASN A 145 20.67 -5.57 6.91
CA ASN A 145 20.55 -7.03 6.79
C ASN A 145 19.48 -7.42 5.77
N GLY A 146 18.38 -6.67 5.71
CA GLY A 146 17.29 -6.90 4.78
C GLY A 146 16.53 -8.20 5.04
N PHE A 147 15.77 -8.63 4.04
CA PHE A 147 15.18 -9.97 3.98
C PHE A 147 15.69 -10.72 2.75
N THR A 148 15.75 -12.05 2.81
CA THR A 148 16.16 -12.89 1.68
C THR A 148 14.93 -13.55 1.04
N GLY A 149 14.81 -13.39 -0.28
CA GLY A 149 13.71 -13.95 -1.06
C GLY A 149 13.80 -13.68 -2.56
N GLU A 150 12.70 -13.95 -3.23
CA GLU A 150 12.50 -13.70 -4.65
C GLU A 150 11.21 -12.91 -4.86
N VAL A 151 11.25 -12.01 -5.84
CA VAL A 151 10.11 -11.15 -6.21
C VAL A 151 9.86 -11.28 -7.70
N TYR A 152 8.61 -11.58 -8.05
CA TYR A 152 8.11 -11.62 -9.42
C TYR A 152 7.02 -10.57 -9.60
N VAL A 153 7.05 -9.86 -10.72
CA VAL A 153 5.99 -8.95 -11.17
C VAL A 153 5.44 -9.48 -12.48
N ASP A 154 4.17 -9.85 -12.47
CA ASP A 154 3.57 -10.74 -13.47
C ASP A 154 4.48 -11.97 -13.72
N GLU A 155 4.91 -12.24 -14.94
CA GLU A 155 5.83 -13.34 -15.28
C GLU A 155 7.33 -13.00 -15.13
N HIS A 156 7.68 -11.77 -14.80
CA HIS A 156 9.07 -11.30 -14.80
C HIS A 156 9.66 -11.27 -13.40
N GLN A 157 10.86 -11.84 -13.23
CA GLN A 157 11.59 -11.77 -11.98
C GLN A 157 12.20 -10.38 -11.78
N MET A 158 11.85 -9.71 -10.69
CA MET A 158 12.44 -8.43 -10.30
C MET A 158 13.81 -8.63 -9.66
N PHE A 159 13.91 -9.57 -8.70
CA PHE A 159 15.18 -10.00 -8.11
C PHE A 159 15.06 -11.37 -7.42
N SER A 160 16.22 -11.98 -7.15
CA SER A 160 16.40 -13.09 -6.20
C SER A 160 17.63 -12.79 -5.33
N GLY A 161 17.49 -12.96 -4.01
CA GLY A 161 18.55 -12.70 -3.04
C GLY A 161 18.09 -11.82 -1.89
N THR A 162 19.00 -11.02 -1.34
CA THR A 162 18.70 -10.13 -0.22
C THR A 162 18.25 -8.76 -0.70
N SER A 163 17.23 -8.19 -0.04
CA SER A 163 16.75 -6.82 -0.26
C SER A 163 16.66 -6.08 1.07
N THR A 164 17.15 -4.83 1.10
CA THR A 164 17.12 -3.94 2.27
C THR A 164 15.70 -3.62 2.72
N GLY A 165 14.76 -3.63 1.77
CA GLY A 165 13.32 -3.49 1.97
C GLY A 165 12.62 -3.48 0.62
N LEU A 166 11.34 -3.84 0.59
CA LEU A 166 10.52 -3.83 -0.62
C LEU A 166 9.21 -3.11 -0.33
N GLN A 167 8.87 -2.14 -1.16
CA GLN A 167 7.58 -1.47 -1.12
C GLN A 167 6.78 -1.79 -2.39
N ILE A 168 5.53 -2.19 -2.20
CA ILE A 168 4.57 -2.47 -3.27
C ILE A 168 3.41 -1.48 -3.11
N ARG A 169 3.06 -0.75 -4.17
CA ARG A 169 2.03 0.30 -4.13
C ARG A 169 1.02 0.15 -5.25
N PRO A 170 -0.25 0.56 -5.02
CA PRO A 170 -1.19 0.81 -6.10
C PRO A 170 -0.69 1.94 -7.00
N THR A 171 -0.96 1.84 -8.30
CA THR A 171 -0.80 2.93 -9.27
C THR A 171 -2.18 3.47 -9.68
N PRO A 172 -2.30 4.75 -10.05
CA PRO A 172 -3.60 5.35 -10.41
C PRO A 172 -4.17 4.83 -11.73
N ASP A 173 -3.33 4.19 -12.55
CA ASP A 173 -3.70 3.60 -13.84
C ASP A 173 -3.10 2.20 -14.00
N ALA A 174 -3.47 1.51 -15.07
CA ALA A 174 -2.92 0.23 -15.49
C ALA A 174 -1.38 0.28 -15.54
N PRO A 175 -0.69 -0.80 -15.11
CA PRO A 175 -1.25 -2.12 -14.81
C PRO A 175 -1.81 -2.27 -13.38
N GLY A 176 -1.64 -1.26 -12.52
CA GLY A 176 -2.27 -1.15 -11.20
C GLY A 176 -1.33 -1.37 -10.01
N ILE A 177 -0.14 -1.96 -10.22
CA ILE A 177 0.86 -2.17 -9.17
C ILE A 177 2.22 -1.66 -9.63
N VAL A 178 2.98 -1.08 -8.69
CA VAL A 178 4.43 -0.90 -8.76
C VAL A 178 5.11 -1.58 -7.57
N ALA A 179 6.20 -2.30 -7.82
CA ALA A 179 7.11 -2.86 -6.82
C ALA A 179 8.48 -2.18 -6.94
N ALA A 180 9.04 -1.72 -5.81
CA ALA A 180 10.32 -1.03 -5.76
C ALA A 180 11.08 -1.41 -4.50
N GLU A 181 12.39 -1.62 -4.61
CA GLU A 181 13.23 -1.76 -3.44
C GLU A 181 13.36 -0.44 -2.69
N VAL A 182 13.40 -0.52 -1.37
CA VAL A 182 13.66 0.59 -0.47
C VAL A 182 15.15 0.61 -0.17
N PRO A 183 15.88 1.71 -0.41
CA PRO A 183 17.30 1.82 -0.07
C PRO A 183 17.58 1.46 1.38
N ALA A 184 18.80 1.00 1.69
CA ALA A 184 19.26 0.90 3.07
C ALA A 184 19.07 2.25 3.79
N PRO A 185 18.78 2.25 5.10
CA PRO A 185 18.79 3.49 5.86
C PRO A 185 20.16 4.14 5.73
N ASP A 186 20.19 5.47 5.62
CA ASP A 186 21.45 6.19 5.73
C ASP A 186 22.11 5.79 7.05
N ALA A 187 23.40 5.46 7.01
CA ALA A 187 24.15 5.20 8.23
C ALA A 187 23.95 6.39 9.16
N GLU A 188 23.35 6.18 10.33
CA GLU A 188 23.21 7.25 11.31
C GLU A 188 24.58 7.86 11.53
N VAL A 189 24.78 9.11 11.09
CA VAL A 189 25.93 9.90 11.51
C VAL A 189 25.68 10.11 12.99
N GLY A 190 26.30 9.27 13.83
CA GLY A 190 26.14 9.33 15.26
C GLY A 190 26.35 10.75 15.75
N ASN A 191 25.27 11.43 16.11
CA ASN A 191 25.35 12.58 16.98
C ASN A 191 25.74 12.01 18.35
N GLU A 192 27.05 11.96 18.61
CA GLU A 192 27.59 11.88 19.96
C GLU A 192 27.19 13.17 20.72
N ASP A 193 25.93 13.29 21.12
CA ASP A 193 25.53 14.31 22.08
C ASP A 193 25.59 13.76 23.51
N GLY A 194 26.57 14.28 24.25
CA GLY A 194 26.41 14.53 25.69
C GLY A 194 26.83 13.42 26.65
N GLY A 195 28.13 13.13 26.74
CA GLY A 195 28.67 12.23 27.77
C GLY A 195 30.11 12.51 28.16
N ASN A 196 30.35 13.65 28.81
CA ASN A 196 31.55 13.94 29.64
C ASN A 196 32.93 13.67 28.99
N LYS A 197 33.29 14.41 27.94
CA LYS A 197 34.70 14.56 27.54
C LYS A 197 35.38 15.49 28.55
N GLY A 198 36.00 14.86 29.55
CA GLY A 198 36.81 15.50 30.55
C GLY A 198 37.84 16.47 29.97
N LEU A 199 38.19 17.45 30.80
CA LEU A 199 39.09 18.59 30.64
C LEU A 199 40.49 18.28 30.06
N LEU A 200 40.80 17.03 29.71
CA LEU A 200 42.12 16.55 29.30
C LEU A 200 42.34 16.49 27.78
N SER A 201 41.33 16.72 26.93
CA SER A 201 41.51 16.73 25.47
C SER A 201 42.09 18.05 24.91
N ARG A 202 42.31 19.06 25.76
CA ARG A 202 42.92 20.36 25.39
C ARG A 202 44.45 20.38 25.45
N LEU A 203 45.09 19.34 25.99
CA LEU A 203 46.52 19.11 25.81
C LEU A 203 46.69 18.12 24.64
N GLY A 204 47.20 18.62 23.50
CA GLY A 204 47.34 17.89 22.24
C GLY A 204 48.29 16.69 22.27
N LEU A 205 47.93 15.64 23.01
CA LEU A 205 48.62 14.35 23.11
C LEU A 205 47.58 13.23 23.00
N GLY A 206 47.02 13.07 21.79
CA GLY A 206 46.03 12.05 21.49
C GLY A 206 46.13 11.61 20.04
N ARG A 207 47.09 10.72 19.76
CA ARG A 207 47.23 10.00 18.48
C ARG A 207 46.07 9.00 18.36
N GLY A 208 44.92 9.46 17.88
CA GLY A 208 43.72 8.64 17.65
C GLY A 208 43.16 8.92 16.27
N GLY A 209 43.48 8.05 15.30
CA GLY A 209 43.10 8.23 13.90
C GLY A 209 41.59 8.35 13.71
N ARG A 210 41.18 9.36 12.93
CA ARG A 210 39.86 9.39 12.30
C ARG A 210 39.72 8.13 11.46
N ARG A 211 38.99 7.13 11.96
CA ARG A 211 38.46 6.07 11.10
C ARG A 211 37.51 6.76 10.14
N LYS A 212 37.92 6.95 8.88
CA LYS A 212 36.98 7.22 7.80
C LYS A 212 35.93 6.12 7.89
N ALA A 213 34.66 6.48 8.09
CA ALA A 213 33.57 5.56 7.83
C ALA A 213 33.83 4.99 6.44
N LYS A 214 34.03 3.67 6.36
CA LYS A 214 34.06 3.00 5.07
C LYS A 214 32.69 3.29 4.47
N GLU A 215 32.63 4.08 3.39
CA GLU A 215 31.48 4.09 2.51
C GLU A 215 31.23 2.62 2.14
N ALA A 216 30.23 2.01 2.78
CA ALA A 216 29.77 0.72 2.36
C ALA A 216 29.33 0.91 0.90
N PRO A 217 29.75 0.03 -0.02
CA PRO A 217 29.32 0.15 -1.41
C PRO A 217 27.79 0.14 -1.42
N SER A 218 27.19 1.26 -1.83
CA SER A 218 25.75 1.37 -1.98
C SER A 218 25.34 0.32 -3.00
N ARG A 219 24.66 -0.74 -2.56
CA ARG A 219 24.15 -1.77 -3.45
C ARG A 219 23.24 -1.11 -4.48
N GLU A 220 23.52 -1.29 -5.76
CA GLU A 220 22.64 -0.82 -6.82
C GLU A 220 21.27 -1.51 -6.65
N LEU A 221 20.21 -0.71 -6.57
CA LEU A 221 18.86 -1.22 -6.42
C LEU A 221 18.34 -1.74 -7.76
N HIS A 222 17.55 -2.80 -7.72
CA HIS A 222 16.88 -3.30 -8.91
C HIS A 222 15.86 -2.26 -9.39
N ARG A 223 15.73 -2.15 -10.72
CA ARG A 223 14.79 -1.23 -11.33
C ARG A 223 13.36 -1.54 -10.83
N PRO A 224 12.58 -0.52 -10.41
CA PRO A 224 11.16 -0.72 -10.10
C PRO A 224 10.41 -1.36 -11.27
N MET A 225 9.48 -2.25 -10.94
CA MET A 225 8.67 -2.96 -11.92
C MET A 225 7.20 -2.69 -11.71
N THR A 226 6.44 -2.59 -12.80
CA THR A 226 5.00 -2.41 -12.79
C THR A 226 4.30 -3.64 -13.37
N GLY A 227 3.18 -4.05 -12.79
CA GLY A 227 2.42 -5.21 -13.25
C GLY A 227 1.02 -5.26 -12.66
N ARG A 228 0.32 -6.36 -12.92
CA ARG A 228 -1.01 -6.64 -12.36
C ARG A 228 -0.92 -7.52 -11.13
N ALA A 229 0.16 -8.26 -10.96
CA ALA A 229 0.42 -9.10 -9.80
C ALA A 229 1.88 -9.01 -9.35
N VAL A 230 2.08 -9.16 -8.04
CA VAL A 230 3.40 -9.30 -7.43
C VAL A 230 3.39 -10.52 -6.54
N GLN A 231 4.33 -11.42 -6.74
CA GLN A 231 4.53 -12.60 -5.91
C GLN A 231 5.85 -12.46 -5.19
N VAL A 232 5.83 -12.67 -3.88
CA VAL A 232 7.04 -12.67 -3.05
C VAL A 232 7.10 -13.99 -2.29
N GLY A 233 8.26 -14.65 -2.36
CA GLY A 233 8.62 -15.81 -1.56
C GLY A 233 9.96 -15.57 -0.87
N GLY A 234 10.16 -16.07 0.35
CA GLY A 234 11.40 -15.87 1.08
C GLY A 234 11.47 -16.64 2.40
N LEU A 235 12.59 -16.47 3.11
CA LEU A 235 12.86 -17.17 4.37
C LEU A 235 12.08 -16.62 5.58
N GLY A 236 11.36 -15.51 5.38
CA GLY A 236 10.64 -14.80 6.42
C GLY A 236 10.86 -13.29 6.32
N PHE A 237 9.77 -12.53 6.28
CA PHE A 237 9.80 -11.07 6.23
C PHE A 237 8.72 -10.48 7.13
N ARG A 238 9.00 -9.32 7.71
CA ARG A 238 7.99 -8.45 8.32
C ARG A 238 7.08 -7.94 7.20
N TYR A 239 5.77 -7.93 7.43
CA TYR A 239 4.78 -7.53 6.44
C TYR A 239 3.83 -6.47 7.03
N VAL A 240 3.84 -5.28 6.44
CA VAL A 240 2.97 -4.16 6.82
C VAL A 240 2.10 -3.79 5.63
N ARG A 241 0.81 -3.60 5.86
CA ARG A 241 -0.17 -3.13 4.87
C ARG A 241 -0.85 -1.87 5.38
N ASP A 242 -0.73 -0.77 4.66
CA ASP A 242 -1.36 0.51 5.00
C ASP A 242 -1.15 0.92 6.48
N GLY A 243 0.08 0.68 6.99
CA GLY A 243 0.47 0.95 8.37
C GLY A 243 0.12 -0.14 9.40
N VAL A 244 -0.59 -1.21 9.00
CA VAL A 244 -0.97 -2.33 9.87
C VAL A 244 -0.02 -3.52 9.65
N GLU A 245 0.74 -3.85 10.68
CA GLU A 245 1.66 -4.98 10.67
C GLU A 245 0.95 -6.33 10.92
N SER A 246 1.40 -7.37 10.22
CA SER A 246 0.97 -8.74 10.47
C SER A 246 1.52 -9.27 11.80
N ARG A 247 0.73 -10.06 12.54
CA ARG A 247 1.11 -10.61 13.85
C ARG A 247 2.38 -11.48 13.86
N LYS A 248 2.72 -12.09 12.73
CA LYS A 248 3.90 -12.95 12.56
C LYS A 248 4.55 -12.63 11.22
N PRO A 249 5.87 -12.83 11.10
CA PRO A 249 6.54 -12.81 9.80
C PRO A 249 5.85 -13.74 8.80
N ARG A 250 5.90 -13.36 7.53
CA ARG A 250 5.38 -14.16 6.41
C ARG A 250 6.54 -14.69 5.58
N GLU A 251 6.37 -15.87 5.00
CA GLU A 251 7.33 -16.46 4.05
C GLU A 251 6.90 -16.25 2.60
N LYS A 252 5.62 -15.97 2.38
CA LYS A 252 5.06 -15.68 1.06
C LYS A 252 3.91 -14.71 1.14
N THR A 253 3.71 -13.97 0.06
CA THR A 253 2.54 -13.14 -0.16
C THR A 253 2.36 -12.91 -1.65
N THR A 254 1.11 -12.85 -2.08
CA THR A 254 0.78 -12.41 -3.44
C THR A 254 -0.12 -11.19 -3.37
N LEU A 255 0.18 -10.18 -4.17
CA LEU A 255 -0.68 -9.02 -4.41
C LEU A 255 -1.14 -9.04 -5.85
N TYR A 256 -2.37 -8.61 -6.10
CA TYR A 256 -2.89 -8.55 -7.46
C TYR A 256 -3.99 -7.50 -7.60
N ARG A 257 -4.07 -6.94 -8.80
CA ARG A 257 -5.18 -6.07 -9.21
C ARG A 257 -6.47 -6.87 -9.19
N HIS A 258 -7.46 -6.32 -8.52
CA HIS A 258 -8.80 -6.87 -8.45
C HIS A 258 -9.54 -6.68 -9.80
N LEU A 259 -10.57 -7.50 -10.04
CA LEU A 259 -11.33 -7.45 -11.30
C LEU A 259 -12.25 -6.23 -11.44
N ARG A 260 -12.45 -5.50 -10.33
CA ARG A 260 -13.22 -4.26 -10.27
C ARG A 260 -12.34 -3.14 -9.73
N ASP A 261 -12.47 -1.97 -10.32
CA ASP A 261 -11.76 -0.76 -9.93
C ASP A 261 -12.52 -0.03 -8.81
N LEU A 262 -11.79 0.64 -7.93
CA LEU A 262 -12.37 1.53 -6.92
C LEU A 262 -12.92 2.78 -7.61
N GLN A 263 -14.03 3.30 -7.10
CA GLN A 263 -14.60 4.58 -7.52
C GLN A 263 -14.18 5.64 -6.49
N ILE A 264 -13.03 6.28 -6.70
CA ILE A 264 -12.43 7.21 -5.74
C ILE A 264 -12.87 8.63 -6.02
N VAL A 265 -13.32 9.36 -5.01
CA VAL A 265 -13.54 10.80 -5.11
C VAL A 265 -12.18 11.49 -5.16
N HIS A 266 -11.93 12.24 -6.23
CA HIS A 266 -10.63 12.88 -6.51
C HIS A 266 -10.71 14.39 -6.50
#